data_AF-A0AA39WDT4-F1
#
_entry.id   AF-A0AA39WDT4-F1
#
_cell.length_a   1.000
_cell.length_b   1.000
_cell.length_c   1.000
_cell.angle_alpha   90.00
_cell.angle_beta   90.00
_cell.angle_gamma   90.00
#
_symmetry.space_group_name_H-M   'P 1'
#
loop_
_entity.id
_entity.type
_entity.pdbx_description
1 polymer ?
#
loop_
_entity_poly.entity_id
_entity_poly.type
_entity_poly.pdbx_seq_one_letter_code
_entity_poly.pdbx_strand_id
1 'polypeptide(L)'
;MDITSGSVTFGRTCPGTLMQDLQRDHASSVAKIKKLQTSFSQREVTYQCPLPCEDLRIVHDFITSIDALEELSVLNYEPDGSALWPAIYHHASSLRSLGVHTPPLDHSEVWTADTVAAVGERFPNLTHLEIDLPLAEAEALVSNSPPESPSSEKSMTNELAKLQRLKSLLVNIPLTDNESAFAGKHTWNAMGSISFPKPSKEVCERLARTIMDKFPADAALTKLEVRFARRWWDDRCQFYTVGYSVTVERGEDGKGEVVVQHDEHLVEYLAQWPEYGEELWDLMQKYRQSKM
;
A
#
# COMPACT_ATOMS: atom_id res chain seq x y z
N MET A 1 -13.04 -18.93 3.00
CA MET A 1 -12.13 -18.08 3.77
C MET A 1 -12.10 -18.63 5.17
N ASP A 2 -10.98 -19.20 5.62
CA ASP A 2 -10.86 -19.71 6.99
C ASP A 2 -10.45 -18.57 7.95
N ILE A 3 -11.45 -17.95 8.56
CA ILE A 3 -11.25 -16.86 9.54
C ILE A 3 -10.64 -17.40 10.84
N THR A 4 -10.69 -18.72 11.07
CA THR A 4 -10.06 -19.34 12.25
C THR A 4 -8.54 -19.42 12.12
N SER A 5 -8.00 -19.26 10.90
CA SER A 5 -6.56 -19.16 10.65
C SER A 5 -5.94 -17.88 11.24
N GLY A 6 -6.76 -16.88 11.59
CA GLY A 6 -6.29 -15.57 12.03
C GLY A 6 -5.75 -14.69 10.90
N SER A 7 -5.79 -15.14 9.64
CA SER A 7 -5.40 -14.37 8.45
C SER A 7 -6.58 -14.23 7.51
N VAL A 8 -6.96 -13.01 7.20
CA VAL A 8 -8.13 -12.69 6.38
C VAL A 8 -7.74 -11.74 5.26
N THR A 9 -8.04 -12.13 4.02
CA THR A 9 -7.84 -11.31 2.82
C THR A 9 -9.16 -11.12 2.10
N PHE A 10 -9.69 -9.91 2.16
CA PHE A 10 -10.74 -9.48 1.26
C PHE A 10 -10.06 -8.95 -0.01
N GLY A 11 -10.17 -9.70 -1.10
CA GLY A 11 -9.52 -9.39 -2.39
C GLY A 11 -10.01 -8.08 -3.03
N ARG A 12 -9.93 -7.96 -4.37
CA ARG A 12 -10.27 -6.73 -5.13
C ARG A 12 -11.77 -6.45 -5.24
N THR A 13 -12.52 -6.89 -4.26
CA THR A 13 -13.98 -6.78 -4.16
C THR A 13 -14.30 -5.99 -2.92
N CYS A 14 -15.22 -5.04 -3.02
CA CYS A 14 -15.71 -4.30 -1.88
C CYS A 14 -16.51 -5.20 -0.94
N PRO A 15 -15.95 -5.59 0.22
CA PRO A 15 -16.48 -6.70 1.00
C PRO A 15 -17.49 -6.25 2.06
N GLY A 16 -18.05 -5.03 1.96
CA GLY A 16 -18.78 -4.39 3.06
C GLY A 16 -19.87 -5.27 3.68
N THR A 17 -20.74 -5.83 2.84
CA THR A 17 -21.78 -6.77 3.30
C THR A 17 -21.21 -8.02 3.96
N LEU A 18 -20.14 -8.61 3.40
CA LEU A 18 -19.47 -9.76 3.98
C LEU A 18 -18.86 -9.42 5.34
N MET A 19 -18.21 -8.28 5.47
CA MET A 19 -17.68 -7.80 6.73
C MET A 19 -18.76 -7.70 7.80
N GLN A 20 -19.91 -7.10 7.47
CA GLN A 20 -21.05 -6.99 8.38
C GLN A 20 -21.61 -8.37 8.78
N ASP A 21 -21.75 -9.29 7.82
CA ASP A 21 -22.23 -10.65 8.09
C ASP A 21 -21.26 -11.41 9.00
N LEU A 22 -19.94 -11.28 8.78
CA LEU A 22 -18.93 -11.88 9.65
C LEU A 22 -18.93 -11.29 11.06
N GLN A 23 -19.11 -9.97 11.19
CA GLN A 23 -19.24 -9.34 12.49
C GLN A 23 -20.48 -9.82 13.25
N ARG A 24 -21.60 -10.04 12.55
CA ARG A 24 -22.85 -10.51 13.15
C ARG A 24 -22.79 -11.99 13.53
N ASP A 25 -22.37 -12.84 12.60
CA ASP A 25 -22.54 -14.29 12.71
C ASP A 25 -21.29 -14.99 13.26
N HIS A 26 -20.12 -14.33 13.19
CA HIS A 26 -18.82 -14.88 13.58
C HIS A 26 -17.96 -13.92 14.42
N ALA A 27 -18.59 -13.05 15.23
CA ALA A 27 -17.92 -12.04 16.06
C ALA A 27 -16.69 -12.55 16.83
N SER A 28 -16.79 -13.73 17.46
CA SER A 28 -15.69 -14.32 18.23
C SER A 28 -14.49 -14.73 17.39
N SER A 29 -14.70 -15.00 16.11
CA SER A 29 -13.63 -15.32 15.15
C SER A 29 -13.03 -14.03 14.59
N VAL A 30 -13.86 -13.03 14.29
CA VAL A 30 -13.40 -11.70 13.85
C VAL A 30 -12.48 -11.06 14.90
N ALA A 31 -12.86 -11.12 16.18
CA ALA A 31 -12.04 -10.62 17.29
C ALA A 31 -10.61 -11.21 17.32
N LYS A 32 -10.43 -12.43 16.79
CA LYS A 32 -9.15 -13.17 16.80
C LYS A 32 -8.32 -12.98 15.53
N ILE A 33 -8.79 -12.19 14.56
CA ILE A 33 -8.01 -11.90 13.34
C ILE A 33 -6.69 -11.22 13.74
N LYS A 34 -5.59 -11.71 13.18
CA LYS A 34 -4.24 -11.20 13.39
C LYS A 34 -3.68 -10.50 12.17
N LYS A 35 -4.09 -10.93 10.98
CA LYS A 35 -3.67 -10.34 9.70
C LYS A 35 -4.90 -10.00 8.89
N LEU A 36 -4.99 -8.75 8.46
CA LEU A 36 -6.07 -8.27 7.64
C LEU A 36 -5.52 -7.59 6.39
N GLN A 37 -5.99 -8.06 5.24
CA GLN A 37 -5.82 -7.38 3.98
C GLN A 37 -7.18 -7.07 3.38
N THR A 38 -7.39 -5.83 2.94
CA THR A 38 -8.69 -5.40 2.42
C THR A 38 -8.58 -4.29 1.39
N SER A 39 -9.64 -4.10 0.60
CA SER A 39 -9.83 -2.94 -0.26
C SER A 39 -11.21 -2.32 -0.06
N PHE A 40 -11.34 -1.01 -0.29
CA PHE A 40 -12.63 -0.35 -0.29
C PHE A 40 -12.63 0.91 -1.15
N SER A 41 -13.81 1.29 -1.63
CA SER A 41 -14.09 2.58 -2.25
C SER A 41 -15.43 3.08 -1.72
N GLN A 42 -15.70 4.38 -1.84
CA GLN A 42 -17.03 4.95 -1.71
C GLN A 42 -17.77 5.00 -3.05
N ARG A 43 -17.03 4.84 -4.15
CA ARG A 43 -17.56 4.90 -5.51
C ARG A 43 -17.66 3.50 -6.09
N GLU A 44 -18.50 3.35 -7.12
CA GLU A 44 -18.44 2.14 -7.94
C GLU A 44 -17.10 2.12 -8.66
N VAL A 45 -16.27 1.15 -8.27
CA VAL A 45 -14.90 1.01 -8.75
C VAL A 45 -14.92 0.38 -10.15
N THR A 46 -15.84 -0.56 -10.45
CA THR A 46 -15.85 -1.27 -11.73
C THR A 46 -17.25 -1.75 -12.15
N TYR A 47 -17.41 -2.10 -13.44
CA TYR A 47 -18.55 -2.86 -13.97
C TYR A 47 -18.63 -4.31 -13.42
N GLN A 48 -17.53 -4.84 -12.86
CA GLN A 48 -17.43 -6.20 -12.30
C GLN A 48 -17.63 -6.25 -10.77
N CYS A 49 -17.71 -5.10 -10.10
CA CYS A 49 -18.09 -4.98 -8.70
C CYS A 49 -19.45 -4.27 -8.62
N PRO A 50 -20.56 -4.96 -8.99
CA PRO A 50 -21.90 -4.38 -9.02
C PRO A 50 -22.49 -4.16 -7.62
N LEU A 51 -21.68 -4.31 -6.57
CA LEU A 51 -22.09 -4.02 -5.21
C LEU A 51 -21.52 -2.64 -4.86
N PRO A 52 -22.36 -1.67 -4.45
CA PRO A 52 -21.84 -0.47 -3.86
C PRO A 52 -20.94 -0.89 -2.71
N CYS A 53 -19.73 -0.37 -2.76
CA CYS A 53 -18.78 -0.45 -1.68
C CYS A 53 -19.32 0.44 -0.56
N GLU A 54 -20.28 -0.08 0.21
CA GLU A 54 -20.97 0.71 1.22
C GLU A 54 -20.00 1.19 2.30
N ASP A 55 -20.27 2.41 2.76
CA ASP A 55 -19.73 3.19 3.88
C ASP A 55 -18.34 2.79 4.40
N LEU A 56 -17.39 3.73 4.33
CA LEU A 56 -16.10 3.69 5.04
C LEU A 56 -16.25 3.27 6.51
N ARG A 57 -17.40 3.55 7.13
CA ARG A 57 -17.77 3.07 8.46
C ARG A 57 -17.76 1.56 8.60
N ILE A 58 -18.17 0.78 7.59
CA ILE A 58 -18.17 -0.68 7.68
C ILE A 58 -16.74 -1.20 7.84
N VAL A 59 -15.81 -0.70 7.02
CA VAL A 59 -14.39 -1.09 7.10
C VAL A 59 -13.78 -0.63 8.42
N HIS A 60 -14.07 0.61 8.82
CA HIS A 60 -13.67 1.16 10.10
C HIS A 60 -14.13 0.29 11.28
N ASP A 61 -15.41 -0.06 11.31
CA ASP A 61 -16.03 -0.86 12.37
C ASP A 61 -15.50 -2.29 12.36
N PHE A 62 -15.26 -2.85 11.16
CA PHE A 62 -14.64 -4.17 11.01
C PHE A 62 -13.25 -4.20 11.62
N ILE A 63 -12.39 -3.25 11.25
CA ILE A 63 -11.04 -3.14 11.82
C ILE A 63 -11.13 -2.96 13.33
N THR A 64 -12.05 -2.14 13.83
CA THR A 64 -12.21 -1.86 15.27
C THR A 64 -12.77 -3.06 16.05
N SER A 65 -13.49 -3.97 15.39
CA SER A 65 -14.02 -5.19 16.02
C SER A 65 -12.99 -6.30 16.25
N ILE A 66 -11.75 -6.11 15.80
CA ILE A 66 -10.63 -7.02 16.02
C ILE A 66 -9.97 -6.66 17.36
N ASP A 67 -9.59 -7.64 18.19
CA ASP A 67 -9.05 -7.34 19.54
C ASP A 67 -7.60 -6.85 19.50
N ALA A 68 -6.78 -7.43 18.62
CA ALA A 68 -5.34 -7.18 18.56
C ALA A 68 -4.77 -7.54 17.18
N LEU A 69 -4.96 -6.65 16.22
CA LEU A 69 -4.47 -6.80 14.85
C LEU A 69 -2.94 -6.60 14.81
N GLU A 70 -2.23 -7.49 14.13
CA GLU A 70 -0.77 -7.51 14.05
C GLU A 70 -0.27 -7.05 12.68
N GLU A 71 -1.02 -7.34 11.61
CA GLU A 71 -0.67 -6.93 10.24
C GLU A 71 -1.91 -6.35 9.54
N LEU A 72 -1.76 -5.16 8.97
CA LEU A 72 -2.81 -4.49 8.21
C LEU A 72 -2.28 -4.01 6.86
N SER A 73 -2.93 -4.42 5.78
CA SER A 73 -2.73 -3.89 4.43
C SER A 73 -4.08 -3.42 3.87
N VAL A 74 -4.19 -2.13 3.56
CA VAL A 74 -5.42 -1.53 3.04
C VAL A 74 -5.16 -0.92 1.68
N LEU A 75 -5.94 -1.33 0.68
CA LEU A 75 -6.08 -0.62 -0.58
C LEU A 75 -7.32 0.30 -0.49
N ASN A 76 -7.08 1.56 -0.14
CA ASN A 76 -8.07 2.62 -0.18
C ASN A 76 -8.25 3.06 -1.63
N TYR A 77 -9.47 3.16 -2.13
CA TYR A 77 -9.75 3.71 -3.45
C TYR A 77 -10.06 5.22 -3.46
N GLU A 78 -10.15 5.82 -2.27
CA GLU A 78 -10.42 7.23 -2.09
C GLU A 78 -9.13 8.06 -2.00
N PRO A 79 -9.15 9.34 -2.46
CA PRO A 79 -8.02 10.24 -2.29
C PRO A 79 -7.72 10.56 -0.82
N ASP A 80 -8.75 10.58 0.02
CA ASP A 80 -8.65 10.78 1.47
C ASP A 80 -8.91 9.45 2.21
N GLY A 81 -7.89 8.96 2.91
CA GLY A 81 -8.00 7.79 3.80
C GLY A 81 -7.96 8.15 5.28
N SER A 82 -8.05 9.44 5.62
CA SER A 82 -7.86 9.95 6.97
C SER A 82 -8.81 9.32 7.99
N ALA A 83 -10.03 9.01 7.56
CA ALA A 83 -11.05 8.40 8.40
C ALA A 83 -10.78 6.93 8.78
N LEU A 84 -9.77 6.27 8.19
CA LEU A 84 -9.29 4.97 8.67
C LEU A 84 -8.39 5.09 9.90
N TRP A 85 -7.65 6.20 10.06
CA TRP A 85 -6.63 6.33 11.10
C TRP A 85 -7.16 6.06 12.51
N PRO A 86 -8.36 6.50 12.92
CA PRO A 86 -8.92 6.13 14.23
C PRO A 86 -9.00 4.61 14.45
N ALA A 87 -9.48 3.85 13.47
CA ALA A 87 -9.56 2.39 13.54
C ALA A 87 -8.16 1.74 13.52
N ILE A 88 -7.21 2.30 12.77
CA ILE A 88 -5.82 1.80 12.75
C ILE A 88 -5.15 2.05 14.12
N TYR A 89 -5.34 3.24 14.70
CA TYR A 89 -4.80 3.59 16.01
C TYR A 89 -5.37 2.75 17.15
N HIS A 90 -6.56 2.16 16.98
CA HIS A 90 -7.09 1.17 17.92
C HIS A 90 -6.09 0.02 18.16
N HIS A 91 -5.31 -0.34 17.14
CA HIS A 91 -4.33 -1.42 17.14
C HIS A 91 -2.91 -0.98 17.45
N ALA A 92 -2.72 0.24 17.95
CA ALA A 92 -1.42 0.84 18.25
C ALA A 92 -0.46 -0.10 18.99
N SER A 93 -0.96 -0.82 20.00
CA SER A 93 -0.16 -1.72 20.82
C SER A 93 0.15 -3.08 20.20
N SER A 94 -0.59 -3.53 19.19
CA SER A 94 -0.42 -4.86 18.60
C SER A 94 0.20 -4.84 17.20
N LEU A 95 0.01 -3.75 16.46
CA LEU A 95 0.40 -3.68 15.05
C LEU A 95 1.92 -3.72 14.86
N ARG A 96 2.37 -4.61 13.97
CA ARG A 96 3.78 -4.84 13.61
C ARG A 96 4.07 -4.55 12.14
N SER A 97 3.04 -4.65 11.29
CA SER A 97 3.08 -4.37 9.86
C SER A 97 1.90 -3.49 9.46
N LEU A 98 2.18 -2.41 8.73
CA LEU A 98 1.18 -1.48 8.23
C LEU A 98 1.47 -1.10 6.78
N GLY A 99 0.48 -1.26 5.91
CA GLY A 99 0.46 -0.70 4.57
C GLY A 99 -0.89 -0.05 4.31
N VAL A 100 -0.89 1.20 3.86
CA VAL A 100 -2.09 1.87 3.36
C VAL A 100 -1.77 2.43 1.98
N HIS A 101 -2.57 2.06 1.01
CA HIS A 101 -2.33 2.32 -0.38
C HIS A 101 -3.50 3.08 -0.95
N THR A 102 -3.25 4.09 -1.77
CA THR A 102 -4.31 4.76 -2.55
C THR A 102 -4.18 4.38 -4.02
N PRO A 103 -5.20 4.51 -4.86
CA PRO A 103 -5.05 4.30 -6.29
C PRO A 103 -4.26 5.48 -6.87
N PRO A 104 -3.91 5.43 -8.17
CA PRO A 104 -3.29 6.55 -8.85
C PRO A 104 -4.31 7.68 -9.02
N LEU A 105 -4.48 8.48 -7.98
CA LEU A 105 -4.82 9.88 -8.16
C LEU A 105 -3.52 10.64 -7.92
N ASP A 106 -3.30 11.72 -8.66
CA ASP A 106 -2.06 12.51 -8.63
C ASP A 106 -1.68 12.99 -7.21
N HIS A 107 -2.61 12.89 -6.26
CA HIS A 107 -2.45 13.25 -4.86
C HIS A 107 -3.07 12.16 -3.96
N SER A 108 -2.25 11.62 -3.05
CA SER A 108 -2.70 10.83 -1.91
C SER A 108 -2.54 11.67 -0.65
N GLU A 109 -3.61 11.85 0.10
CA GLU A 109 -3.55 12.53 1.41
C GLU A 109 -3.37 11.53 2.56
N VAL A 110 -3.23 10.24 2.26
CA VAL A 110 -3.04 9.19 3.27
C VAL A 110 -1.68 9.34 3.95
N TRP A 111 -0.62 9.44 3.16
CA TRP A 111 0.74 9.57 3.66
C TRP A 111 1.21 11.01 3.55
N THR A 112 1.35 11.64 4.71
CA THR A 112 1.99 12.94 4.86
C THR A 112 3.12 12.83 5.88
N ALA A 113 4.01 13.81 5.94
CA ALA A 113 5.02 13.86 7.00
C ALA A 113 4.39 13.84 8.41
N ASP A 114 3.25 14.52 8.60
CA ASP A 114 2.52 14.49 9.88
C ASP A 114 1.98 13.09 10.20
N THR A 115 1.44 12.40 9.20
CA THR A 115 0.98 11.02 9.36
C THR A 115 2.13 10.10 9.76
N VAL A 116 3.28 10.21 9.10
CA VAL A 116 4.47 9.39 9.41
C VAL A 116 4.98 9.68 10.82
N ALA A 117 5.05 10.95 11.22
CA ALA A 117 5.42 11.33 12.58
C ALA A 117 4.45 10.73 13.61
N ALA A 118 3.14 10.87 13.38
CA ALA A 118 2.12 10.28 14.25
C ALA A 118 2.23 8.74 14.32
N VAL A 119 2.57 8.08 13.22
CA VAL A 119 2.82 6.63 13.21
C VAL A 119 4.01 6.28 14.09
N GLY A 120 5.11 7.03 14.00
CA GLY A 120 6.29 6.82 14.84
C GLY A 120 6.05 6.99 16.33
N GLU A 121 5.18 7.92 16.71
CA GLU A 121 4.81 8.14 18.11
C GLU A 121 3.86 7.06 18.66
N ARG A 122 2.90 6.61 17.82
CA ARG A 122 1.75 5.81 18.29
C ARG A 122 1.94 4.31 18.19
N PHE A 123 2.77 3.80 17.28
CA PHE A 123 2.92 2.36 17.05
C PHE A 123 4.26 1.85 17.56
N PRO A 124 4.41 1.55 18.87
CA PRO A 124 5.68 1.14 19.44
C PRO A 124 6.22 -0.19 18.89
N ASN A 125 5.38 -1.05 18.32
CA ASN A 125 5.75 -2.38 17.85
C ASN A 125 5.88 -2.47 16.32
N LEU A 126 5.75 -1.34 15.60
CA LEU A 126 5.83 -1.33 14.16
C LEU A 126 7.26 -1.62 13.68
N THR A 127 7.40 -2.66 12.86
CA THR A 127 8.69 -3.11 12.31
C THR A 127 8.68 -3.19 10.79
N HIS A 128 7.50 -3.24 10.17
CA HIS A 128 7.32 -3.18 8.73
C HIS A 128 6.34 -2.07 8.37
N LEU A 129 6.69 -1.28 7.36
CA LEU A 129 5.87 -0.17 6.89
C LEU A 129 5.90 -0.14 5.36
N GLU A 130 4.72 -0.03 4.76
CA GLU A 130 4.55 0.21 3.34
C GLU A 130 3.85 1.56 3.12
N ILE A 131 4.46 2.43 2.30
CA ILE A 131 3.93 3.76 2.03
C ILE A 131 3.90 4.07 0.53
N ASP A 132 3.12 5.07 0.16
CA ASP A 132 3.18 5.73 -1.14
C ASP A 132 3.95 7.06 -0.97
N LEU A 133 5.08 7.23 -1.67
CA LEU A 133 5.86 8.47 -1.70
C LEU A 133 5.49 9.27 -2.96
N PRO A 134 5.03 10.53 -2.85
CA PRO A 134 4.67 11.34 -4.00
C PRO A 134 5.80 11.47 -5.03
N LEU A 135 5.46 11.40 -6.31
CA LEU A 135 6.42 11.48 -7.41
C LEU A 135 7.30 12.75 -7.32
N ALA A 136 6.70 13.90 -7.03
CA ALA A 136 7.42 15.17 -6.89
C ALA A 136 8.48 15.13 -5.77
N GLU A 137 8.19 14.46 -4.65
CA GLU A 137 9.16 14.30 -3.56
C GLU A 137 10.29 13.34 -3.97
N ALA A 138 9.96 12.25 -4.65
CA ALA A 138 10.95 11.32 -5.19
C ALA A 138 11.89 12.00 -6.20
N GLU A 139 11.36 12.83 -7.10
CA GLU A 139 12.15 13.59 -8.08
C GLU A 139 13.04 14.65 -7.41
N ALA A 140 12.57 15.31 -6.36
CA ALA A 140 13.37 16.25 -5.57
C ALA A 140 14.60 15.54 -4.94
N LEU A 141 14.44 14.30 -4.47
CA LEU A 141 15.54 13.54 -3.86
C LEU A 141 16.65 13.16 -4.85
N VAL A 142 16.33 12.94 -6.13
CA VAL A 142 17.33 12.53 -7.14
C VAL A 142 17.89 13.67 -7.98
N SER A 143 17.23 14.82 -7.99
CA SER A 143 17.61 15.99 -8.81
C SER A 143 18.65 16.89 -8.15
N ASN A 144 19.00 16.65 -6.87
CA ASN A 144 19.80 17.57 -6.03
C ASN A 144 19.27 19.03 -6.04
N SER A 145 18.05 19.23 -6.52
CA SER A 145 17.42 20.54 -6.63
C SER A 145 16.62 20.76 -5.35
N PRO A 146 16.75 21.91 -4.67
CA PRO A 146 15.92 22.20 -3.52
C PRO A 146 14.45 22.13 -3.96
N PRO A 147 13.56 21.47 -3.19
CA PRO A 147 12.15 21.41 -3.54
C PRO A 147 11.63 22.84 -3.74
N GLU A 148 10.86 23.09 -4.81
CA GLU A 148 10.29 24.41 -5.12
C GLU A 148 9.23 24.87 -4.08
N SER A 149 9.13 24.21 -2.92
CA SER A 149 8.28 24.60 -1.79
C SER A 149 9.04 24.63 -0.46
N PRO A 150 8.74 25.62 0.42
CA PRO A 150 9.50 25.91 1.63
C PRO A 150 9.17 24.98 2.80
N SER A 151 9.56 23.70 2.72
CA SER A 151 9.48 22.78 3.87
C SER A 151 10.51 21.64 3.84
N SER A 152 11.79 21.94 3.54
CA SER A 152 12.87 20.94 3.56
C SER A 152 13.02 20.18 4.89
N GLU A 153 12.52 20.73 6.01
CA GLU A 153 12.50 20.07 7.31
C GLU A 153 11.34 19.09 7.50
N LYS A 154 10.24 19.23 6.75
CA LYS A 154 9.01 18.44 6.90
C LYS A 154 8.78 17.49 5.71
N SER A 155 9.86 16.97 5.13
CA SER A 155 9.79 15.90 4.13
C SER A 155 9.40 14.59 4.79
N MET A 156 8.57 13.79 4.12
CA MET A 156 8.14 12.49 4.61
C MET A 156 9.34 11.56 4.81
N THR A 157 10.33 11.61 3.93
CA THR A 157 11.55 10.79 4.08
C THR A 157 12.38 11.13 5.32
N ASN A 158 12.38 12.40 5.75
CA ASN A 158 13.04 12.79 7.00
C ASN A 158 12.28 12.24 8.22
N GLU A 159 10.95 12.20 8.19
CA GLU A 159 10.15 11.61 9.27
C GLU A 159 10.32 10.08 9.33
N LEU A 160 10.38 9.41 8.17
CA LEU A 160 10.67 7.97 8.11
C LEU A 160 12.00 7.62 8.76
N ALA A 161 13.04 8.43 8.54
CA ALA A 161 14.35 8.22 9.14
C ALA A 161 14.35 8.30 10.68
N LYS A 162 13.33 8.92 11.29
CA LYS A 162 13.17 8.96 12.75
C LYS A 162 12.60 7.66 13.32
N LEU A 163 12.05 6.77 12.49
CA LEU A 163 11.45 5.50 12.89
C LEU A 163 12.51 4.44 13.21
N GLN A 164 13.21 4.59 14.35
CA GLN A 164 14.37 3.77 14.72
C GLN A 164 14.09 2.26 14.83
N ARG A 165 12.83 1.85 15.00
CA ARG A 165 12.42 0.45 15.19
C ARG A 165 12.08 -0.26 13.88
N LEU A 166 11.94 0.49 12.80
CA LEU A 166 11.55 -0.04 11.51
C LEU A 166 12.65 -0.95 10.97
N LYS A 167 12.32 -2.21 10.69
CA LYS A 167 13.26 -3.21 10.13
C LYS A 167 13.16 -3.31 8.62
N SER A 168 11.96 -3.13 8.08
CA SER A 168 11.69 -3.20 6.66
C SER A 168 10.77 -2.06 6.23
N LEU A 169 11.17 -1.38 5.16
CA LEU A 169 10.42 -0.29 4.55
C LEU A 169 10.17 -0.61 3.08
N LEU A 170 8.92 -0.47 2.65
CA LEU A 170 8.54 -0.51 1.25
C LEU A 170 8.00 0.86 0.85
N VAL A 171 8.63 1.47 -0.15
CA VAL A 171 8.24 2.77 -0.69
C VAL A 171 7.72 2.57 -2.11
N ASN A 172 6.46 2.89 -2.34
CA ASN A 172 5.88 2.89 -3.68
C ASN A 172 5.92 4.30 -4.26
N ILE A 173 6.44 4.43 -5.47
CA ILE A 173 6.47 5.66 -6.28
C ILE A 173 5.38 5.52 -7.35
N PRO A 174 4.26 6.27 -7.27
CA PRO A 174 3.24 6.26 -8.30
C PRO A 174 3.73 7.07 -9.51
N LEU A 175 3.92 6.39 -10.64
CA LEU A 175 4.29 7.04 -11.91
C LEU A 175 3.05 7.55 -12.64
N THR A 176 3.17 8.71 -13.28
CA THR A 176 2.11 9.34 -14.10
C THR A 176 2.31 9.08 -15.58
N ASP A 177 1.35 9.47 -16.42
CA ASP A 177 1.44 9.34 -17.88
C ASP A 177 2.52 10.24 -18.50
N ASN A 178 2.94 11.28 -17.78
CA ASN A 178 3.97 12.21 -18.22
C ASN A 178 5.37 11.61 -18.06
N GLU A 179 6.34 12.22 -18.74
CA GLU A 179 7.74 11.93 -18.50
C GLU A 179 8.14 12.35 -17.07
N SER A 180 9.01 11.56 -16.45
CA SER A 180 9.57 11.80 -15.13
C SER A 180 11.07 11.55 -15.14
N ALA A 181 11.76 11.88 -14.05
CA ALA A 181 13.17 11.53 -13.89
C ALA A 181 13.41 10.01 -13.93
N PHE A 182 12.39 9.21 -13.61
CA PHE A 182 12.50 7.75 -13.48
C PHE A 182 12.14 7.00 -14.76
N ALA A 183 11.23 7.52 -15.57
CA ALA A 183 10.74 6.85 -16.77
C ALA A 183 10.30 7.87 -17.83
N GLY A 184 10.48 7.50 -19.10
CA GLY A 184 10.00 8.30 -20.23
C GLY A 184 8.48 8.44 -20.26
N LYS A 185 7.97 9.22 -21.20
CA LYS A 185 6.52 9.39 -21.39
C LYS A 185 5.84 8.05 -21.65
N HIS A 186 4.77 7.77 -20.91
CA HIS A 186 3.96 6.58 -21.13
C HIS A 186 3.14 6.73 -22.41
N THR A 187 3.15 5.70 -23.25
CA THR A 187 2.41 5.70 -24.51
C THR A 187 1.35 4.62 -24.50
N TRP A 188 0.17 5.03 -24.96
CA TRP A 188 -0.98 4.18 -25.22
C TRP A 188 -0.90 3.68 -26.65
N ASN A 189 -0.91 2.37 -26.87
CA ASN A 189 -1.06 1.87 -28.23
C ASN A 189 -2.54 1.90 -28.66
N ALA A 190 -2.79 1.78 -29.97
CA ALA A 190 -4.13 1.84 -30.56
C ALA A 190 -5.09 0.72 -30.09
N MET A 191 -4.57 -0.31 -29.42
CA MET A 191 -5.32 -1.44 -28.88
C MET A 191 -5.56 -1.31 -27.36
N GLY A 192 -5.22 -0.18 -26.75
CA GLY A 192 -5.33 0.03 -25.30
C GLY A 192 -4.26 -0.69 -24.48
N SER A 193 -3.27 -1.35 -25.10
CA SER A 193 -2.15 -1.93 -24.36
C SER A 193 -1.17 -0.84 -23.92
N ILE A 194 -0.78 -0.91 -22.66
CA ILE A 194 0.15 0.00 -22.03
C ILE A 194 1.58 -0.46 -22.32
N SER A 195 2.34 0.32 -23.09
CA SER A 195 3.80 0.24 -23.04
C SER A 195 4.28 1.03 -21.82
N PHE A 196 4.77 0.31 -20.82
CA PHE A 196 5.49 0.90 -19.70
C PHE A 196 6.93 1.17 -20.17
N PRO A 197 7.34 2.45 -20.33
CA PRO A 197 8.71 2.76 -20.70
C PRO A 197 9.62 2.22 -19.61
N LYS A 198 10.71 1.57 -20.01
CA LYS A 198 11.65 0.98 -19.06
C LYS A 198 12.16 2.07 -18.12
N PRO A 199 12.01 1.91 -16.79
CA PRO A 199 12.58 2.87 -15.85
C PRO A 199 14.09 2.95 -15.97
N SER A 200 14.67 4.13 -15.77
CA SER A 200 16.12 4.31 -15.69
C SER A 200 16.64 3.63 -14.42
N LYS A 201 17.34 2.52 -14.63
CA LYS A 201 17.99 1.75 -13.57
C LYS A 201 18.86 2.65 -12.68
N GLU A 202 19.69 3.49 -13.29
CA GLU A 202 20.64 4.34 -12.57
C GLU A 202 19.94 5.38 -11.69
N VAL A 203 18.82 5.95 -12.14
CA VAL A 203 18.06 6.94 -11.37
C VAL A 203 17.28 6.26 -10.24
N CYS A 204 16.68 5.09 -10.50
CA CYS A 204 15.95 4.33 -9.49
C CYS A 204 16.87 3.82 -8.37
N GLU A 205 18.04 3.29 -8.72
CA GLU A 205 19.07 2.90 -7.75
C GLU A 205 19.55 4.08 -6.92
N ARG A 206 19.76 5.24 -7.56
CA ARG A 206 20.15 6.46 -6.87
C ARG A 206 19.10 6.87 -5.84
N LEU A 207 17.81 6.87 -6.19
CA LEU A 207 16.74 7.15 -5.22
C LEU A 207 16.77 6.19 -4.03
N ALA A 208 16.86 4.90 -4.28
CA ALA A 208 16.85 3.89 -3.23
C ALA A 208 18.03 4.06 -2.27
N ARG A 209 19.23 4.35 -2.78
CA ARG A 209 20.39 4.70 -1.96
C ARG A 209 20.17 5.98 -1.17
N THR A 210 19.69 7.05 -1.83
CA THR A 210 19.40 8.32 -1.17
C THR A 210 18.41 8.18 -0.02
N ILE A 211 17.35 7.37 -0.17
CA ILE A 211 16.41 7.08 0.92
C ILE A 211 17.10 6.29 2.04
N MET A 212 17.84 5.23 1.71
CA MET A 212 18.54 4.40 2.70
C MET A 212 19.57 5.21 3.51
N ASP A 213 20.27 6.14 2.88
CA ASP A 213 21.29 7.00 3.48
C ASP A 213 20.71 8.04 4.45
N LYS A 214 19.39 8.30 4.40
CA LYS A 214 18.71 9.16 5.38
C LYS A 214 18.61 8.49 6.75
N PHE A 215 18.58 7.17 6.80
CA PHE A 215 18.51 6.43 8.07
C PHE A 215 19.88 6.41 8.74
N PRO A 216 19.97 6.72 10.04
CA PRO A 216 21.25 6.70 10.74
C PRO A 216 21.87 5.29 10.72
N ALA A 217 23.18 5.19 10.88
CA ALA A 217 23.91 3.93 10.75
C ALA A 217 23.45 2.86 11.77
N ASP A 218 22.98 3.30 12.94
CA ASP A 218 22.45 2.47 14.03
C ASP A 218 20.93 2.22 13.95
N ALA A 219 20.25 2.71 12.92
CA ALA A 219 18.83 2.39 12.70
C ALA A 219 18.62 0.88 12.52
N ALA A 220 17.47 0.37 12.98
CA ALA A 220 17.11 -1.04 12.83
C ALA A 220 16.77 -1.47 11.37
N LEU A 221 16.74 -0.53 10.42
CA LEU A 221 16.32 -0.77 9.05
C LEU A 221 17.34 -1.65 8.33
N THR A 222 16.96 -2.89 8.02
CA THR A 222 17.81 -3.84 7.31
C THR A 222 17.44 -3.96 5.83
N LYS A 223 16.18 -3.67 5.46
CA LYS A 223 15.68 -3.83 4.09
C LYS A 223 14.84 -2.63 3.66
N LEU A 224 15.21 -2.02 2.54
CA LEU A 224 14.42 -1.03 1.82
C LEU A 224 14.06 -1.59 0.45
N GLU A 225 12.79 -1.55 0.08
CA GLU A 225 12.31 -1.84 -1.27
C GLU A 225 11.65 -0.59 -1.84
N VAL A 226 12.09 -0.13 -3.00
CA VAL A 226 11.48 0.99 -3.72
C VAL A 226 10.82 0.46 -4.98
N ARG A 227 9.49 0.54 -5.04
CA ARG A 227 8.68 0.11 -6.18
C ARG A 227 8.25 1.31 -6.99
N PHE A 228 8.54 1.30 -8.28
CA PHE A 228 8.06 2.25 -9.27
C PHE A 228 6.90 1.61 -9.99
N ALA A 229 5.71 2.15 -9.79
CA ALA A 229 4.49 1.53 -10.24
C ALA A 229 3.71 2.51 -11.10
N ARG A 230 3.40 2.14 -12.35
CA ARG A 230 2.24 2.72 -13.01
C ARG A 230 1.03 1.92 -12.60
N ARG A 231 0.05 2.60 -12.03
CA ARG A 231 -1.25 2.00 -11.70
C ARG A 231 -2.21 2.51 -12.77
N TRP A 232 -2.97 1.62 -13.40
CA TRP A 232 -4.00 2.04 -14.33
C TRP A 232 -5.15 1.03 -14.42
N TRP A 233 -6.22 1.45 -15.06
CA TRP A 233 -7.37 0.64 -15.42
C TRP A 233 -7.15 -0.05 -16.75
N ASP A 234 -7.14 -1.39 -16.80
CA ASP A 234 -7.18 -2.04 -18.12
C ASP A 234 -8.51 -1.74 -18.82
N ASP A 235 -8.58 -2.09 -20.10
CA ASP A 235 -9.79 -2.02 -20.92
C ASP A 235 -11.00 -2.74 -20.30
N ARG A 236 -10.78 -3.61 -19.31
CA ARG A 236 -11.80 -4.33 -18.54
C ARG A 236 -12.06 -3.73 -17.16
N CYS A 237 -11.57 -2.52 -16.92
CA CYS A 237 -11.63 -1.82 -15.63
C CYS A 237 -11.04 -2.68 -14.49
N GLN A 238 -9.95 -3.40 -14.74
CA GLN A 238 -9.19 -4.07 -13.69
C GLN A 238 -7.97 -3.23 -13.36
N PHE A 239 -7.70 -3.04 -12.08
CA PHE A 239 -6.43 -2.46 -11.67
C PHE A 239 -5.30 -3.39 -12.06
N TYR A 240 -4.32 -2.86 -12.75
CA TYR A 240 -3.06 -3.54 -12.92
C TYR A 240 -1.93 -2.57 -12.67
N THR A 241 -0.83 -3.15 -12.18
CA THR A 241 0.39 -2.43 -11.94
C THR A 241 1.46 -3.02 -12.82
N VAL A 242 2.14 -2.16 -13.57
CA VAL A 242 3.44 -2.50 -14.11
C VAL A 242 4.45 -1.91 -13.16
N GLY A 243 5.27 -2.80 -12.60
CA GLY A 243 6.19 -2.49 -11.52
C GLY A 243 7.63 -2.65 -11.95
N TYR A 244 8.48 -1.79 -11.42
CA TYR A 244 9.92 -1.99 -11.34
C TYR A 244 10.33 -1.80 -9.89
N SER A 245 11.17 -2.68 -9.34
CA SER A 245 11.60 -2.58 -7.95
C SER A 245 13.11 -2.51 -7.82
N VAL A 246 13.57 -1.75 -6.84
CA VAL A 246 14.96 -1.74 -6.39
C VAL A 246 14.98 -2.10 -4.91
N THR A 247 15.75 -3.12 -4.55
CA THR A 247 15.92 -3.53 -3.16
C THR A 247 17.32 -3.15 -2.68
N VAL A 248 17.40 -2.58 -1.49
CA VAL A 248 18.63 -2.25 -0.79
C VAL A 248 18.61 -2.95 0.56
N GLU A 249 19.61 -3.78 0.81
CA GLU A 249 19.77 -4.48 2.09
C GLU A 249 21.04 -3.99 2.76
N ARG A 250 21.00 -3.68 4.06
CA ARG A 250 22.20 -3.29 4.80
C ARG A 250 23.06 -4.54 5.05
N GLY A 251 24.29 -4.54 4.50
CA GLY A 251 25.29 -5.54 4.83
C GLY A 251 25.88 -5.35 6.23
N GLU A 252 26.69 -6.31 6.68
CA GLU A 252 27.35 -6.25 8.01
C GLU A 252 28.27 -5.02 8.18
N ASP A 253 28.73 -4.42 7.08
CA ASP A 253 29.58 -3.22 7.06
C ASP A 253 28.78 -1.90 7.12
N GLY A 254 27.45 -1.96 7.27
CA GLY A 254 26.56 -0.81 7.32
C GLY A 254 26.39 -0.10 5.97
N LYS A 255 26.99 -0.62 4.89
CA LYS A 255 26.78 -0.11 3.53
C LYS A 255 25.71 -0.98 2.87
N GLY A 256 24.66 -0.35 2.38
CA GLY A 256 23.59 -1.04 1.66
C GLY A 256 24.13 -1.73 0.41
N GLU A 257 24.08 -3.06 0.37
CA GLU A 257 24.19 -3.79 -0.89
C GLU A 257 22.87 -3.56 -1.64
N VAL A 258 22.99 -3.08 -2.88
CA VAL A 258 21.82 -2.90 -3.74
C VAL A 258 21.67 -4.19 -4.53
N VAL A 259 20.69 -4.98 -4.13
CA VAL A 259 20.27 -6.17 -4.87
C VAL A 259 19.15 -5.74 -5.80
N VAL A 260 19.48 -5.55 -7.07
CA VAL A 260 18.48 -5.24 -8.09
C VAL A 260 17.85 -6.54 -8.55
N GLN A 261 16.67 -6.87 -8.00
CA GLN A 261 15.79 -7.86 -8.59
C GLN A 261 15.02 -7.22 -9.74
N HIS A 262 15.29 -7.68 -10.95
CA HIS A 262 14.69 -7.21 -12.19
C HIS A 262 13.50 -8.10 -12.56
N ASP A 263 12.32 -7.79 -12.03
CA ASP A 263 11.09 -8.47 -12.43
C ASP A 263 10.27 -7.56 -13.36
N GLU A 264 10.49 -7.67 -14.68
CA GLU A 264 9.56 -7.13 -15.68
C GLU A 264 8.35 -8.07 -15.78
N HIS A 265 7.46 -7.99 -14.79
CA HIS A 265 6.23 -8.76 -14.77
C HIS A 265 5.02 -7.83 -14.63
N LEU A 266 3.85 -8.29 -15.09
CA LEU A 266 2.58 -7.77 -14.60
C LEU A 266 2.54 -8.09 -13.11
N VAL A 267 3.02 -7.15 -12.29
CA VAL A 267 3.05 -7.31 -10.85
C VAL A 267 1.66 -6.95 -10.38
N GLU A 268 0.89 -7.95 -9.96
CA GLU A 268 -0.28 -7.66 -9.14
C GLU A 268 0.20 -6.86 -7.93
N TYR A 269 -0.41 -5.69 -7.72
CA TYR A 269 -0.02 -4.65 -6.76
C TYR A 269 0.06 -5.11 -5.28
N LEU A 270 -0.15 -6.39 -5.05
CA LEU A 270 -0.90 -6.91 -3.95
C LEU A 270 -0.37 -8.33 -3.79
N ALA A 271 0.42 -8.58 -2.74
CA ALA A 271 1.10 -9.86 -2.50
C ALA A 271 0.13 -11.02 -2.73
N GLN A 272 0.33 -11.81 -3.80
CA GLN A 272 -0.55 -12.90 -4.26
C GLN A 272 -1.97 -12.75 -3.71
N TRP A 273 -2.69 -11.70 -4.13
CA TRP A 273 -4.09 -11.64 -3.77
C TRP A 273 -4.71 -12.89 -4.34
N PRO A 274 -5.35 -13.74 -3.52
CA PRO A 274 -6.04 -14.87 -4.08
C PRO A 274 -7.04 -14.32 -5.09
N GLU A 275 -6.81 -14.59 -6.38
CA GLU A 275 -7.86 -14.53 -7.39
C GLU A 275 -9.05 -15.26 -6.78
N TYR A 276 -10.16 -14.54 -6.57
CA TYR A 276 -11.41 -15.01 -6.00
C TYR A 276 -11.31 -16.44 -5.49
N GLY A 277 -10.78 -16.65 -4.27
CA GLY A 277 -10.72 -18.01 -3.73
C GLY A 277 -12.11 -18.62 -3.90
N GLU A 278 -12.21 -19.85 -4.40
CA GLU A 278 -13.50 -20.49 -4.75
C GLU A 278 -14.53 -20.32 -3.62
N GLU A 279 -14.05 -20.24 -2.38
CA GLU A 279 -14.82 -19.98 -1.17
C GLU A 279 -15.48 -18.59 -1.10
N LEU A 280 -14.85 -17.51 -1.57
CA LEU A 280 -15.44 -16.17 -1.64
C LEU A 280 -16.52 -16.13 -2.74
N TRP A 281 -16.24 -16.78 -3.88
CA TRP A 281 -17.23 -16.94 -4.94
C TRP A 281 -18.44 -17.73 -4.44
N ASP A 282 -18.23 -18.87 -3.78
CA ASP A 282 -19.29 -19.67 -3.17
C ASP A 282 -20.08 -18.90 -2.12
N LEU A 283 -19.43 -18.08 -1.30
CA LEU A 283 -20.12 -17.24 -0.33
C LEU A 283 -20.97 -16.16 -1.01
N MET A 284 -20.43 -15.51 -2.05
CA MET A 284 -21.16 -14.54 -2.86
C MET A 284 -22.35 -15.19 -3.59
N GLN A 285 -22.20 -16.42 -4.09
CA GLN A 285 -23.28 -17.16 -4.74
C GLN A 285 -24.37 -17.56 -3.73
N LYS A 286 -24.00 -18.07 -2.55
CA LYS A 286 -24.95 -18.35 -1.46
C LYS A 286 -25.70 -17.10 -1.02
N TYR A 287 -25.01 -15.96 -0.92
CA TYR A 287 -25.62 -14.68 -0.59
C TYR A 287 -26.61 -14.19 -1.67
N ARG A 288 -26.24 -14.30 -2.96
CA ARG A 288 -27.17 -13.98 -4.06
C ARG A 288 -28.41 -14.86 -4.02
N GLN A 289 -28.26 -16.14 -3.68
CA GLN A 289 -29.37 -17.09 -3.57
C GLN A 289 -30.27 -16.85 -2.34
N SER A 290 -29.75 -16.31 -1.23
CA SER A 290 -30.54 -16.04 -0.03
C SER A 290 -31.34 -14.72 -0.07
N LYS A 291 -31.07 -13.88 -1.08
CA LYS A 291 -31.74 -12.59 -1.32
C LYS A 291 -32.76 -12.64 -2.48
N MET A 292 -32.90 -13.78 -3.16
CA MET A 292 -33.97 -14.08 -4.13
C MET A 292 -35.09 -14.86 -3.45
#